data_AF-A0A1H9CDM8-F1
#
_entry.id   AF-A0A1H9CDM8-F1
#
_cell.length_a   1.000
_cell.length_b   1.000
_cell.length_c   1.000
_cell.angle_alpha   90.00
_cell.angle_beta   90.00
_cell.angle_gamma   90.00
#
_symmetry.space_group_name_H-M   'P 1'
#
loop_
_entity.id
_entity.type
_entity.pdbx_description
1 polymer ?
#
loop_
_entity_poly.entity_id
_entity_poly.type
_entity_poly.pdbx_seq_one_letter_code
_entity_poly.pdbx_strand_id
1 'polypeptide(L)'
;MIAAESQNGVTRMAVQGEMTIYTAAELAAAWRPWLANPQSWELDLTQVPEMDGAGLQLLLLAQRELSAAGVALSLLATSPAVEQVLELCRLNSHFQGQHRA
;
A
#
# COMPACT_ATOMS: atom_id res chain seq x y z
N MET A 1 -0.06 11.96 -4.64
CA MET A 1 0.48 11.52 -5.94
C MET A 1 1.17 10.18 -5.81
N ILE A 2 1.00 9.28 -6.79
CA ILE A 2 1.70 8.00 -6.86
C ILE A 2 2.82 8.06 -7.89
N ALA A 3 3.97 7.46 -7.59
CA ALA A 3 5.01 7.15 -8.55
C ALA A 3 5.17 5.63 -8.60
N ALA A 4 5.28 5.03 -9.79
CA ALA A 4 5.31 3.58 -9.93
C ALA A 4 6.20 3.15 -11.09
N GLU A 5 7.00 2.10 -10.84
CA GLU A 5 7.88 1.47 -11.81
C GLU A 5 7.70 -0.04 -11.73
N SER A 6 7.59 -0.71 -12.88
CA SER A 6 7.42 -2.17 -12.95
C SER A 6 8.59 -2.84 -13.64
N GLN A 7 9.20 -3.82 -12.96
CA GLN A 7 10.30 -4.60 -13.50
C GLN A 7 10.25 -6.03 -12.95
N ASN A 8 10.50 -7.03 -13.81
CA ASN A 8 10.63 -8.45 -13.41
C ASN A 8 9.46 -8.99 -12.56
N GLY A 9 8.21 -8.59 -12.85
CA GLY A 9 7.04 -9.07 -12.11
C GLY A 9 6.81 -8.40 -10.76
N VAL A 10 7.53 -7.31 -10.47
CA VAL A 10 7.37 -6.48 -9.28
C VAL A 10 7.07 -5.04 -9.69
N THR A 11 6.06 -4.44 -9.09
CA THR A 11 5.74 -3.01 -9.19
C THR A 11 6.17 -2.32 -7.90
N ARG A 12 7.19 -1.46 -7.99
CA ARG A 12 7.56 -0.55 -6.91
C ARG A 12 6.70 0.70 -6.99
N MET A 13 6.01 1.02 -5.91
CA MET A 13 5.11 2.17 -5.85
C MET A 13 5.47 3.04 -4.65
N ALA A 14 5.51 4.35 -4.83
CA ALA A 14 5.64 5.33 -3.76
C ALA A 14 4.37 6.17 -3.68
N VAL A 15 3.83 6.31 -2.47
CA VAL A 15 2.72 7.23 -2.19
C VAL A 15 3.27 8.50 -1.57
N GLN A 16 2.94 9.63 -2.17
CA GLN A 16 3.28 10.96 -1.67
C GLN A 16 2.01 11.72 -1.34
N GLY A 17 1.93 12.24 -0.12
CA GLY A 17 0.75 12.94 0.39
C GLY A 17 -0.15 12.04 1.23
N GLU A 18 -1.28 12.60 1.63
CA GLU A 18 -2.16 12.01 2.65
C GLU A 18 -2.89 10.76 2.13
N MET A 19 -3.12 9.81 3.03
CA MET A 19 -3.98 8.64 2.83
C MET A 19 -5.19 8.74 3.76
N THR A 20 -6.09 9.68 3.48
CA THR A 20 -7.26 10.01 4.30
C THR A 20 -8.56 9.83 3.53
N ILE A 21 -9.71 9.99 4.18
CA ILE A 21 -11.02 9.97 3.51
C ILE A 21 -11.13 10.93 2.32
N TYR A 22 -10.40 12.05 2.34
CA TYR A 22 -10.42 13.06 1.28
C TYR A 22 -9.64 12.64 0.04
N THR A 23 -8.56 11.87 0.21
CA THR A 23 -7.69 11.44 -0.89
C THR A 23 -7.95 10.00 -1.32
N ALA A 24 -8.66 9.20 -0.51
CA ALA A 24 -8.82 7.77 -0.72
C ALA A 24 -9.46 7.41 -2.07
N ALA A 25 -10.49 8.16 -2.50
CA ALA A 25 -11.14 7.91 -3.79
C ALA A 25 -10.19 8.13 -4.98
N GLU A 26 -9.37 9.18 -4.92
CA GLU A 26 -8.38 9.50 -5.95
C GLU A 26 -7.26 8.44 -5.96
N LEU A 27 -6.75 8.07 -4.79
CA LEU A 27 -5.75 7.01 -4.63
C LEU A 27 -6.26 5.66 -5.16
N ALA A 28 -7.48 5.28 -4.83
CA ALA A 28 -8.10 4.05 -5.34
C ALA A 28 -8.20 4.05 -6.88
N ALA A 29 -8.60 5.19 -7.47
CA ALA A 29 -8.64 5.34 -8.92
C ALA A 29 -7.24 5.23 -9.54
N ALA A 30 -6.22 5.80 -8.88
CA ALA A 30 -4.83 5.73 -9.32
C ALA A 30 -4.23 4.31 -9.20
N TRP A 31 -4.68 3.51 -8.23
CA TRP A 31 -4.25 2.13 -8.04
C TRP A 31 -4.94 1.14 -8.99
N ARG A 32 -6.13 1.47 -9.47
CA ARG A 32 -6.97 0.58 -10.29
C ARG A 32 -6.27 -0.02 -11.53
N PRO A 33 -5.46 0.72 -12.31
CA PRO A 33 -4.75 0.14 -13.45
C PRO A 33 -3.76 -0.96 -13.06
N TRP A 34 -3.10 -0.80 -11.91
CA TRP A 34 -2.10 -1.74 -11.38
C TRP A 34 -2.75 -3.00 -10.80
N LEU A 35 -3.94 -2.85 -10.21
CA LEU A 35 -4.74 -3.98 -9.72
C LEU A 35 -5.40 -4.79 -10.85
N ALA A 36 -5.60 -4.19 -12.04
CA ALA A 36 -6.19 -4.88 -13.19
C ALA A 36 -5.22 -5.88 -13.85
N ASN A 37 -3.90 -5.67 -13.71
CA ASN A 37 -2.87 -6.62 -14.14
C ASN A 37 -1.85 -6.82 -13.01
N PRO A 38 -2.23 -7.60 -11.99
CA PRO A 38 -1.52 -7.63 -10.71
C PRO A 38 -0.12 -8.28 -10.83
N GLN A 39 0.87 -7.53 -10.36
CA GLN A 39 2.23 -7.96 -10.08
C GLN A 39 2.49 -7.80 -8.57
N SER A 40 3.55 -8.39 -8.03
CA SER A 40 3.87 -8.17 -6.62
C SER A 40 4.16 -6.69 -6.38
N TRP A 41 3.61 -6.10 -5.34
CA TRP A 41 3.84 -4.69 -4.99
C TRP A 41 4.87 -4.56 -3.89
N GLU A 42 5.75 -3.58 -4.07
CA GLU A 42 6.64 -3.04 -3.05
C GLU A 42 6.28 -1.58 -2.83
N LEU A 43 5.65 -1.27 -1.70
CA LEU A 43 5.04 0.03 -1.42
C LEU A 43 5.89 0.85 -0.44
N ASP A 44 6.36 2.02 -0.89
CA ASP A 44 7.01 3.03 -0.05
C ASP A 44 5.99 4.08 0.42
N LEU A 45 5.79 4.15 1.73
CA LEU A 45 4.89 5.07 2.41
C LEU A 45 5.62 6.10 3.26
N THR A 46 6.93 6.28 3.07
CA THR A 46 7.76 7.24 3.83
C THR A 46 7.25 8.68 3.69
N GLN A 47 6.68 9.02 2.53
CA GLN A 47 6.18 10.37 2.19
C GLN A 47 4.68 10.55 2.46
N VAL A 48 4.09 9.70 3.30
CA VAL A 48 2.70 9.82 3.75
C VAL A 48 2.67 10.54 5.10
N PRO A 49 2.33 11.84 5.16
CA PRO A 49 2.34 12.60 6.41
C PRO A 49 1.17 12.25 7.34
N GLU A 50 0.07 11.71 6.79
CA GLU A 50 -1.15 11.39 7.52
C GLU A 50 -1.86 10.19 6.89
N MET A 51 -2.41 9.32 7.73
CA MET A 51 -3.27 8.21 7.33
C MET A 51 -4.44 8.08 8.30
N ASP A 52 -5.61 7.70 7.79
CA ASP A 52 -6.78 7.35 8.60
C ASP A 52 -7.33 5.96 8.24
N GLY A 53 -8.54 5.65 8.73
CA GLY A 53 -9.20 4.38 8.42
C GLY A 53 -9.48 4.15 6.93
N ALA A 54 -9.70 5.20 6.14
CA ALA A 54 -9.89 5.06 4.69
C ALA A 54 -8.56 4.71 4.00
N GLY A 55 -7.46 5.34 4.40
CA GLY A 55 -6.12 4.96 3.94
C GLY A 55 -5.77 3.51 4.28
N LEU A 56 -6.09 3.08 5.51
CA LEU A 56 -5.91 1.69 5.93
C LEU A 56 -6.75 0.71 5.09
N GLN A 57 -8.01 1.05 4.80
CA GLN A 57 -8.88 0.23 3.95
C GLN A 57 -8.30 0.05 2.54
N LEU A 58 -7.62 1.06 1.99
CA LEU A 58 -6.93 0.93 0.70
C LEU A 58 -5.79 -0.09 0.78
N LEU A 59 -4.95 -0.04 1.82
CA LEU A 59 -3.87 -1.02 1.99
C LEU A 59 -4.41 -2.45 2.08
N LEU A 60 -5.49 -2.65 2.84
CA LEU A 60 -6.14 -3.96 2.97
C LEU A 60 -6.79 -4.42 1.66
N LEU A 61 -7.39 -3.49 0.90
CA LEU A 61 -7.92 -3.77 -0.42
C LEU A 61 -6.81 -4.25 -1.36
N ALA A 62 -5.71 -3.50 -1.48
CA ALA A 62 -4.59 -3.85 -2.35
C ALA A 62 -4.01 -5.23 -1.96
N GLN A 63 -3.76 -5.47 -0.67
CA GLN A 63 -3.30 -6.76 -0.19
C GLN A 63 -4.25 -7.90 -0.59
N ARG A 64 -5.56 -7.71 -0.42
CA ARG A 64 -6.58 -8.71 -0.78
C ARG A 64 -6.58 -9.02 -2.26
N GLU A 65 -6.61 -7.99 -3.12
CA GLU A 65 -6.66 -8.18 -4.58
C GLU A 65 -5.38 -8.84 -5.11
N LEU A 66 -4.21 -8.42 -4.60
CA LEU A 66 -2.92 -9.02 -4.95
C LEU A 66 -2.83 -10.48 -4.50
N SER A 67 -3.24 -10.77 -3.27
CA SER A 67 -3.29 -12.15 -2.77
C SER A 67 -4.28 -13.02 -3.54
N ALA A 68 -5.43 -12.48 -3.96
CA ALA A 68 -6.38 -13.20 -4.81
C ALA A 68 -5.79 -13.56 -6.18
N ALA A 69 -4.86 -12.75 -6.68
CA ALA A 69 -4.09 -13.01 -7.90
C ALA A 69 -2.81 -13.85 -7.67
N GLY A 70 -2.56 -14.31 -6.44
CA GLY A 70 -1.38 -15.12 -6.10
C GLY A 70 -0.06 -14.34 -6.02
N VAL A 71 -0.13 -13.01 -5.96
CA VAL A 71 1.03 -12.12 -5.78
C VAL A 71 0.98 -11.41 -4.43
N ALA A 72 2.09 -10.76 -4.08
CA ALA A 72 2.33 -10.24 -2.74
C ALA A 72 2.26 -8.71 -2.67
N LEU A 73 2.04 -8.16 -1.48
CA LEU A 73 2.18 -6.73 -1.17
C LEU A 73 3.09 -6.58 0.04
N SER A 74 4.23 -5.93 -0.15
CA SER A 74 5.16 -5.60 0.93
C SER A 74 5.22 -4.09 1.14
N LEU A 75 5.35 -3.68 2.40
CA LEU A 75 5.66 -2.29 2.75
C LEU A 75 7.18 -2.16 2.88
N LEU A 76 7.80 -1.39 1.99
CA LEU A 76 9.26 -1.16 1.99
C LEU A 76 9.68 -0.25 3.14
N ALA A 77 8.90 0.81 3.36
CA ALA A 77 9.13 1.80 4.39
C ALA A 77 7.80 2.49 4.73
N THR A 78 7.67 2.91 5.97
CA THR A 78 6.48 3.56 6.51
C THR A 78 6.85 4.87 7.20
N SER A 79 5.94 5.84 7.16
CA SER A 79 6.04 7.03 8.00
C SER A 79 5.54 6.74 9.42
N PRO A 80 5.86 7.59 10.41
CA PRO A 80 5.30 7.46 11.76
C PRO A 80 3.77 7.49 11.81
N ALA A 81 3.13 8.27 10.93
CA ALA A 81 1.67 8.33 10.84
C ALA A 81 1.08 6.99 10.37
N VAL A 82 1.74 6.33 9.40
CA VAL A 82 1.33 5.01 8.92
C VAL A 82 1.52 3.96 10.02
N GLU A 83 2.67 3.96 10.68
CA GLU A 83 2.96 3.04 11.80
C GLU A 83 1.94 3.17 12.93
N GLN A 84 1.58 4.39 13.31
CA GLN A 84 0.61 4.66 14.37
C GLN A 84 -0.76 4.06 14.07
N VAL A 85 -1.27 4.22 12.85
CA VAL A 85 -2.58 3.66 12.46
C VAL A 85 -2.53 2.14 12.41
N LEU A 86 -1.46 1.56 11.87
CA LEU A 86 -1.29 0.12 11.88
C LEU A 86 -1.27 -0.43 13.32
N GLU A 87 -0.57 0.26 14.23
CA GLU A 87 -0.43 -0.16 15.63
C GLU A 87 -1.77 -0.06 16.35
N LEU A 88 -2.46 1.07 16.19
CA LEU A 88 -3.79 1.30 16.77
C LEU A 88 -4.79 0.22 16.33
N CYS A 89 -4.70 -0.20 15.06
CA CYS A 89 -5.55 -1.24 14.49
C CYS A 89 -5.02 -2.67 14.70
N ARG A 90 -3.86 -2.84 15.35
CA ARG A 90 -3.17 -4.14 15.57
C ARG A 90 -2.86 -4.90 14.28
N LEU A 91 -2.48 -4.19 13.23
CA LEU A 91 -2.20 -4.72 11.90
C LEU A 91 -0.71 -4.72 11.52
N ASN A 92 0.20 -4.37 12.42
CA ASN A 92 1.65 -4.35 12.11
C ASN A 92 2.12 -5.73 11.62
N SER A 93 1.70 -6.80 12.28
CA SER A 93 2.05 -8.18 11.88
C SER A 93 1.41 -8.59 10.55
N HIS A 94 0.31 -7.95 10.13
CA HIS A 94 -0.34 -8.22 8.85
C HIS A 94 0.58 -7.85 7.67
N PHE A 95 1.39 -6.80 7.82
CA PHE A 95 2.27 -6.28 6.78
C PHE A 95 3.76 -6.62 6.95
N GLN A 96 4.16 -7.18 8.09
CA GLN A 96 5.56 -7.60 8.36
C GLN A 96 5.97 -8.91 7.67
N GLY A 97 5.03 -9.71 7.18
CA GLY A 97 5.24 -11.11 6.79
C GLY A 97 5.83 -11.41 5.40
N GLN A 98 6.32 -10.41 4.65
CA GLN A 98 6.67 -10.60 3.22
C GLN A 98 8.13 -10.31 2.84
N HIS A 99 9.04 -10.22 3.82
CA HIS A 99 10.47 -10.36 3.57
C HIS A 99 10.85 -11.85 3.49
N ARG A 100 10.77 -12.47 2.32
CA ARG A 100 11.56 -13.67 2.04
C ARG A 100 12.70 -13.30 1.10
N ALA A 101 13.89 -13.24 1.69
CA ALA A 101 15.16 -13.38 0.98
C ALA A 101 15.24 -14.74 0.28
#